data_AF-A0A9P8HPZ2-F1
#
_entry.id   AF-A0A9P8HPZ2-F1
#
_cell.length_a   1.000
_cell.length_b   1.000
_cell.length_c   1.000
_cell.angle_alpha   90.00
_cell.angle_beta   90.00
_cell.angle_gamma   90.00
#
_symmetry.space_group_name_H-M   'P 1'
#
loop_
_entity.id
_entity.type
_entity.pdbx_description
1 polymer ?
#
loop_
_entity_poly.entity_id
_entity_poly.type
_entity_poly.pdbx_seq_one_letter_code
_entity_poly.pdbx_strand_id
1 'polypeptide(L)'
;MEMLVSDYAIITEGKGKTKTRKRHTMEESPSLLVRFLSELGLVSLYHSKPDVKLLCLQRFVRLFAYGASTLVLVLYLQSLGISKTRIGLFMTLTLVGDVCISFCLTLVADGLGRKAILALGALMMVGSGVAFAVSDNYWVLLAAAIFGVISPSGNEIGPFRAIEESVVAHLTEPASRSDVYAWYSLLGTAGTAFGLMTGGWAVQYVSTVLHWDLIDAYRFIFYGYAVAGLVKLSLALLLSSAVEADEKASPAKATIKSNGAAGNNTETSPLLGGGNASPQADEEPKSRSRAGALLPDISKEGYAIMTSLCVFFALDAFASGLASMSWVTYFFRWRYGIEEGKLGSIFFVTSITSALSMLVASSLAKRFGNIKTMVFTHLPSSIFLSLIPAFPDVRLSLLFLWLRASSQSMDVAPRAAFLAAVIKPSERTAIMGVINVVKTTGASLGPFLTGTLADHGLFWVAFVTAGCLKATYDLGMLAVFQNHEKHVAEREERSGEASAASA
;
A
#
# COMPACT_ATOMS: atom_id res chain seq x y z
N MET A 1 -9.56 -32.99 6.81
CA MET A 1 -10.17 -31.81 6.15
C MET A 1 -11.51 -31.47 6.80
N GLU A 2 -12.43 -32.43 6.97
CA GLU A 2 -13.62 -32.27 7.84
C GLU A 2 -13.26 -31.94 9.30
N MET A 3 -12.16 -32.52 9.82
CA MET A 3 -11.61 -32.22 11.16
C MET A 3 -11.26 -30.73 11.35
N LEU A 4 -10.74 -30.05 10.32
CA LEU A 4 -10.40 -28.61 10.38
C LEU A 4 -11.66 -27.72 10.38
N VAL A 5 -12.73 -28.18 9.74
CA VAL A 5 -14.01 -27.46 9.65
C VAL A 5 -14.79 -27.54 10.96
N SER A 6 -14.80 -28.73 11.60
CA SER A 6 -15.43 -28.93 12.92
C SER A 6 -14.72 -28.13 14.02
N ASP A 7 -13.39 -28.12 14.03
CA ASP A 7 -12.58 -27.43 15.04
C ASP A 7 -12.63 -25.89 14.92
N TYR A 8 -12.80 -25.34 13.71
CA TYR A 8 -12.89 -23.88 13.51
C TYR A 8 -14.20 -23.30 14.06
N ALA A 9 -15.32 -23.99 13.87
CA ALA A 9 -16.63 -23.56 14.37
C ALA A 9 -16.61 -23.35 15.90
N ILE A 10 -15.94 -24.26 16.62
CA ILE A 10 -15.75 -24.21 18.09
C ILE A 10 -14.96 -22.95 18.50
N ILE A 11 -13.91 -22.59 17.75
CA ILE A 11 -13.06 -21.42 18.05
C ILE A 11 -13.81 -20.10 17.76
N THR A 12 -14.60 -20.05 16.69
CA THR A 12 -15.37 -18.86 16.31
C THR A 12 -16.60 -18.64 17.21
N GLU A 13 -17.31 -19.69 17.61
CA GLU A 13 -18.45 -19.56 18.54
C GLU A 13 -18.00 -19.14 19.94
N GLY A 14 -16.82 -19.56 20.39
CA GLY A 14 -16.26 -19.17 21.69
C GLY A 14 -15.91 -17.69 21.81
N LYS A 15 -15.67 -16.98 20.70
CA LYS A 15 -15.40 -15.53 20.68
C LYS A 15 -16.66 -14.66 20.61
N GLY A 16 -17.85 -15.24 20.34
CA GLY A 16 -19.07 -14.49 20.05
C GLY A 16 -20.16 -14.50 21.14
N LYS A 17 -20.05 -15.34 22.19
CA LYS A 17 -21.15 -15.51 23.16
C LYS A 17 -20.79 -15.03 24.57
N THR A 18 -21.47 -13.95 24.97
CA THR A 18 -21.66 -13.52 26.36
C THR A 18 -22.18 -14.70 27.20
N LYS A 19 -21.60 -14.88 28.39
CA LYS A 19 -21.96 -15.87 29.42
C LYS A 19 -23.45 -16.23 29.42
N THR A 20 -23.82 -17.44 28.98
CA THR A 20 -24.84 -18.24 29.66
C THR A 20 -24.88 -19.70 29.20
N ARG A 21 -24.85 -20.58 30.21
CA ARG A 21 -25.32 -21.98 30.26
C ARG A 21 -24.40 -23.07 29.70
N LYS A 22 -23.65 -23.67 30.65
CA LYS A 22 -23.05 -25.01 30.58
C LYS A 22 -24.05 -26.05 30.09
N ARG A 23 -23.74 -26.73 28.98
CA ARG A 23 -24.14 -28.11 28.71
C ARG A 23 -22.87 -28.90 28.39
N HIS A 24 -22.64 -29.95 29.17
CA HIS A 24 -21.56 -30.92 28.96
C HIS A 24 -21.82 -31.68 27.66
N THR A 25 -21.16 -31.28 26.59
CA THR A 25 -20.73 -32.16 25.50
C THR A 25 -19.21 -32.18 25.55
N MET A 26 -18.58 -33.34 25.42
CA MET A 26 -17.12 -33.44 25.29
C MET A 26 -16.69 -32.67 24.04
N GLU A 27 -16.32 -31.40 24.21
CA GLU A 27 -15.63 -30.63 23.17
C GLU A 27 -14.22 -31.21 23.06
N GLU A 28 -13.97 -31.96 21.98
CA GLU A 28 -12.60 -32.28 21.58
C GLU A 28 -11.85 -30.95 21.44
N SER A 29 -10.81 -30.78 22.25
CA SER A 29 -9.97 -29.59 22.17
C SER A 29 -9.37 -29.52 20.76
N PRO A 30 -9.53 -28.40 20.03
CA PRO A 30 -9.07 -28.33 18.65
C PRO A 30 -7.58 -28.64 18.59
N SER A 31 -7.17 -29.41 17.59
CA SER A 31 -5.79 -29.90 17.50
C SER A 31 -4.78 -28.75 17.58
N LEU A 32 -3.59 -28.99 18.15
CA LEU A 32 -2.53 -27.97 18.28
C LEU A 32 -2.22 -27.27 16.94
N LEU A 33 -2.34 -28.01 15.84
CA LEU A 33 -2.16 -27.52 14.48
C LEU A 33 -3.26 -26.53 14.08
N VAL A 34 -4.54 -26.82 14.39
CA VAL A 34 -5.64 -25.88 14.13
C VAL A 34 -5.48 -24.61 14.95
N ARG A 35 -5.10 -24.72 16.23
CA ARG A 35 -4.84 -23.56 17.09
C ARG A 35 -3.74 -22.68 16.51
N PHE A 36 -2.61 -23.27 16.13
CA PHE A 36 -1.50 -22.55 15.51
C PHE A 36 -1.91 -21.88 14.18
N LEU A 37 -2.61 -22.60 13.29
CA LEU A 37 -3.09 -22.04 12.02
C LEU A 37 -4.15 -20.95 12.21
N SER A 38 -4.98 -21.06 13.26
CA SER A 38 -5.98 -20.05 13.61
C SER A 38 -5.34 -18.79 14.19
N GLU A 39 -4.27 -18.92 14.99
CA GLU A 39 -3.48 -17.79 15.49
C GLU A 39 -2.73 -17.07 14.36
N LEU A 40 -2.28 -17.81 13.35
CA LEU A 40 -1.71 -17.24 12.14
C LEU A 40 -2.76 -16.63 11.19
N GLY A 41 -4.06 -16.79 11.48
CA GLY A 41 -5.14 -16.29 10.62
C GLY A 41 -5.33 -17.07 9.30
N LEU A 42 -4.60 -18.18 9.10
CA LEU A 42 -4.68 -18.98 7.86
C LEU A 42 -6.07 -19.65 7.74
N VAL A 43 -6.66 -20.03 8.86
CA VAL A 43 -8.01 -20.61 8.89
C VAL A 43 -9.06 -19.57 8.49
N SER A 44 -8.91 -18.32 8.95
CA SER A 44 -9.74 -17.17 8.53
C SER A 44 -9.68 -16.94 7.02
N LEU A 45 -8.50 -17.03 6.40
CA LEU A 45 -8.34 -16.96 4.95
C LEU A 45 -8.98 -18.17 4.24
N TYR A 46 -8.81 -19.38 4.78
CA TYR A 46 -9.37 -20.60 4.19
C TYR A 46 -10.90 -20.58 4.17
N HIS A 47 -11.56 -20.07 5.21
CA HIS A 47 -13.02 -19.93 5.27
C HIS A 47 -13.57 -18.67 4.57
N SER A 48 -12.70 -17.78 4.08
CA SER A 48 -13.13 -16.60 3.34
C SER A 48 -13.78 -16.96 2.00
N LYS A 49 -14.61 -16.03 1.49
CA LYS A 49 -15.31 -16.17 0.19
C LYS A 49 -14.30 -16.43 -0.95
N PRO A 50 -14.67 -17.21 -1.99
CA PRO A 50 -13.78 -17.48 -3.12
C PRO A 50 -13.20 -16.23 -3.78
N ASP A 51 -13.99 -15.17 -3.90
CA ASP A 51 -13.54 -13.87 -4.46
C ASP A 51 -12.38 -13.26 -3.67
N VAL A 52 -12.33 -13.41 -2.33
CA VAL A 52 -11.21 -12.94 -1.50
C VAL A 52 -9.92 -13.70 -1.85
N LYS A 53 -10.03 -15.02 -2.06
CA LYS A 53 -8.89 -15.86 -2.47
C LYS A 53 -8.41 -15.50 -3.88
N LEU A 54 -9.34 -15.22 -4.80
CA LEU A 54 -9.02 -14.74 -6.15
C LEU A 54 -8.29 -13.39 -6.11
N LEU A 55 -8.72 -12.45 -5.27
CA LEU A 55 -8.04 -11.15 -5.09
C LEU A 55 -6.64 -11.32 -4.50
N CYS A 56 -6.47 -12.18 -3.50
CA CYS A 56 -5.16 -12.53 -2.96
C CYS A 56 -4.23 -13.11 -4.05
N LEU A 57 -4.74 -14.00 -4.90
CA LEU A 57 -3.98 -14.57 -6.01
C LEU A 57 -3.66 -13.51 -7.09
N GLN A 58 -4.61 -12.63 -7.44
CA GLN A 58 -4.38 -11.53 -8.36
C GLN A 58 -3.27 -10.60 -7.89
N ARG A 59 -3.25 -10.29 -6.58
CA ARG A 59 -2.20 -9.48 -5.98
C ARG A 59 -0.85 -10.17 -6.03
N PHE A 60 -0.79 -11.47 -5.70
CA PHE A 60 0.44 -12.25 -5.82
C PHE A 60 0.99 -12.22 -7.25
N VAL A 61 0.15 -12.50 -8.26
CA VAL A 61 0.55 -12.51 -9.67
C VAL A 61 1.03 -11.13 -10.13
N ARG A 62 0.34 -10.05 -9.73
CA ARG A 62 0.77 -8.67 -10.04
C ARG A 62 2.15 -8.38 -9.45
N LEU A 63 2.33 -8.63 -8.17
CA LEU A 63 3.59 -8.29 -7.48
C LEU A 63 4.75 -9.20 -7.87
N PHE A 64 4.47 -10.44 -8.26
CA PHE A 64 5.43 -11.31 -8.91
C PHE A 64 5.96 -10.70 -10.21
N ALA A 65 5.06 -10.27 -11.10
CA ALA A 65 5.46 -9.62 -12.34
C ALA A 65 6.20 -8.29 -12.09
N TYR A 66 5.78 -7.51 -11.09
CA TYR A 66 6.46 -6.27 -10.71
C TYR A 66 7.88 -6.57 -10.23
N GLY A 67 8.06 -7.52 -9.30
CA GLY A 67 9.38 -7.93 -8.82
C GLY A 67 10.32 -8.34 -9.94
N ALA A 68 9.85 -9.14 -10.90
CA ALA A 68 10.65 -9.55 -12.06
C ALA A 68 11.01 -8.35 -12.96
N SER A 69 10.04 -7.50 -13.30
CA SER A 69 10.24 -6.32 -14.16
C SER A 69 11.13 -5.24 -13.53
N THR A 70 10.96 -4.96 -12.23
CA THR A 70 11.76 -3.96 -11.48
C THR A 70 13.23 -4.33 -11.45
N LEU A 71 13.57 -5.62 -11.34
CA LEU A 71 14.95 -6.09 -11.37
C LEU A 71 15.64 -5.70 -12.68
N VAL A 72 14.94 -5.82 -13.80
CA VAL A 72 15.51 -5.67 -15.14
C VAL A 72 15.30 -4.28 -15.75
N LEU A 73 14.36 -3.47 -15.25
CA LEU A 73 13.89 -2.26 -15.93
C LEU A 73 15.03 -1.29 -16.31
N VAL A 74 15.85 -0.90 -15.34
CA VAL A 74 16.96 0.05 -15.60
C VAL A 74 18.04 -0.60 -16.46
N LEU A 75 18.31 -1.88 -16.26
CA LEU A 75 19.28 -2.65 -17.06
C LEU A 75 18.85 -2.76 -18.52
N TYR A 76 17.57 -3.04 -18.74
CA TYR A 76 16.94 -3.12 -20.06
C TYR A 76 17.03 -1.78 -20.80
N LEU A 77 16.55 -0.69 -20.18
CA LEU A 77 16.61 0.62 -20.80
C LEU A 77 18.05 1.06 -21.09
N GLN A 78 19.00 0.71 -20.22
CA GLN A 78 20.42 0.98 -20.49
C GLN A 78 20.95 0.15 -21.66
N SER A 79 20.55 -1.12 -21.78
CA SER A 79 20.95 -1.98 -22.90
C SER A 79 20.42 -1.50 -24.25
N LEU A 80 19.31 -0.75 -24.26
CA LEU A 80 18.80 -0.03 -25.44
C LEU A 80 19.58 1.26 -25.76
N GLY A 81 20.64 1.58 -25.02
CA GLY A 81 21.45 2.78 -25.21
C GLY A 81 20.87 4.06 -24.62
N ILE A 82 19.85 3.97 -23.75
CA ILE A 82 19.25 5.13 -23.08
C ILE A 82 20.16 5.58 -21.94
N SER A 83 20.47 6.89 -21.88
CA SER A 83 21.30 7.46 -20.81
C SER A 83 20.66 7.34 -19.44
N LYS A 84 21.46 7.30 -18.37
CA LYS A 84 20.96 7.10 -17.00
C LYS A 84 20.08 8.27 -16.57
N THR A 85 20.38 9.49 -17.02
CA THR A 85 19.53 10.66 -16.83
C THR A 85 18.13 10.47 -17.42
N ARG A 86 18.05 9.97 -18.66
CA ARG A 86 16.76 9.70 -19.32
C ARG A 86 16.01 8.54 -18.68
N ILE A 87 16.71 7.51 -18.21
CA ILE A 87 16.09 6.42 -17.41
C ILE A 87 15.52 6.98 -16.10
N GLY A 88 16.24 7.87 -15.44
CA GLY A 88 15.75 8.56 -14.25
C GLY A 88 14.48 9.36 -14.54
N LEU A 89 14.49 10.15 -15.62
CA LEU A 89 13.31 10.89 -16.08
C LEU A 89 12.14 9.97 -16.43
N PHE A 90 12.42 8.84 -17.08
CA PHE A 90 11.45 7.81 -17.39
C PHE A 90 10.74 7.34 -16.11
N MET A 91 11.50 6.92 -15.10
CA MET A 91 10.93 6.42 -13.84
C MET A 91 10.16 7.52 -13.09
N THR A 92 10.64 8.76 -13.12
CA THR A 92 9.93 9.93 -12.56
C THR A 92 8.58 10.15 -13.24
N LEU A 93 8.55 10.20 -14.57
CA LEU A 93 7.33 10.43 -15.35
C LEU A 93 6.35 9.26 -15.20
N THR A 94 6.83 8.03 -15.07
CA THR A 94 5.98 6.88 -14.74
C THR A 94 5.30 7.05 -13.38
N LEU A 95 6.04 7.43 -12.33
CA LEU A 95 5.47 7.66 -11.00
C LEU A 95 4.45 8.82 -10.98
N VAL A 96 4.72 9.90 -11.72
CA VAL A 96 3.76 11.00 -11.89
C VAL A 96 2.51 10.51 -12.64
N GLY A 97 2.70 9.74 -13.71
CA GLY A 97 1.63 9.12 -14.49
C GLY A 97 0.76 8.19 -13.64
N ASP A 98 1.36 7.37 -12.79
CA ASP A 98 0.66 6.49 -11.86
C ASP A 98 -0.26 7.28 -10.92
N VAL A 99 0.18 8.44 -10.41
CA VAL A 99 -0.67 9.32 -9.57
C VAL A 99 -1.85 9.85 -10.37
N CYS A 100 -1.61 10.37 -11.57
CA CYS A 100 -2.66 10.93 -12.42
C CYS A 100 -3.69 9.86 -12.80
N ILE A 101 -3.24 8.67 -13.22
CA ILE A 101 -4.11 7.55 -13.58
C ILE A 101 -4.86 7.03 -12.35
N SER A 102 -4.21 6.94 -11.19
CA SER A 102 -4.87 6.58 -9.93
C SER A 102 -6.02 7.52 -9.63
N PHE A 103 -5.77 8.83 -9.69
CA PHE A 103 -6.79 9.84 -9.46
C PHE A 103 -7.95 9.71 -10.45
N CYS A 104 -7.66 9.63 -11.75
CA CYS A 104 -8.68 9.46 -12.78
C CYS A 104 -9.52 8.19 -12.58
N LEU A 105 -8.88 7.04 -12.37
CA LEU A 105 -9.57 5.77 -12.18
C LEU A 105 -10.38 5.75 -10.89
N THR A 106 -9.93 6.38 -9.81
CA THR A 106 -10.74 6.47 -8.57
C THR A 106 -12.02 7.28 -8.77
N LEU A 107 -12.01 8.32 -9.61
CA LEU A 107 -13.21 9.12 -9.90
C LEU A 107 -14.22 8.37 -10.76
N VAL A 108 -13.74 7.55 -11.69
CA VAL A 108 -14.59 6.78 -12.61
C VAL A 108 -14.97 5.41 -12.02
N ALA A 109 -14.30 4.99 -10.93
CA ALA A 109 -14.42 3.66 -10.37
C ALA A 109 -15.84 3.30 -9.95
N ASP A 110 -16.51 4.23 -9.25
CA ASP A 110 -17.86 4.03 -8.75
C ASP A 110 -18.90 3.93 -9.87
N GLY A 111 -18.58 4.39 -11.09
CA GLY A 111 -19.47 4.31 -12.26
C GLY A 111 -19.22 3.11 -13.18
N LEU A 112 -17.99 2.59 -13.24
CA LEU A 112 -17.64 1.43 -14.10
C LEU A 112 -17.82 0.07 -13.41
N GLY A 113 -17.86 0.05 -12.08
CA GLY A 113 -17.86 -1.18 -11.30
C GLY A 113 -16.44 -1.70 -11.02
N ARG A 114 -16.25 -2.29 -9.84
CA ARG A 114 -14.94 -2.72 -9.33
C ARG A 114 -14.34 -3.83 -10.18
N LYS A 115 -15.16 -4.80 -10.63
CA LYS A 115 -14.70 -5.90 -11.48
C LYS A 115 -14.15 -5.39 -12.82
N ALA A 116 -14.84 -4.45 -13.44
CA ALA A 116 -14.43 -3.88 -14.73
C ALA A 116 -13.08 -3.17 -14.64
N ILE A 117 -12.83 -2.43 -13.56
CA ILE A 117 -11.55 -1.73 -13.36
C ILE A 117 -10.41 -2.72 -13.15
N LEU A 118 -10.63 -3.80 -12.40
CA LEU A 118 -9.62 -4.85 -12.23
C LEU A 118 -9.29 -5.53 -13.56
N ALA A 119 -10.29 -5.79 -14.41
CA ALA A 119 -10.09 -6.32 -15.76
C ALA A 119 -9.36 -5.32 -16.67
N LEU A 120 -9.72 -4.04 -16.63
CA LEU A 120 -9.05 -2.97 -17.37
C LEU A 120 -7.58 -2.85 -16.97
N GLY A 121 -7.28 -2.90 -15.67
CA GLY A 121 -5.90 -2.90 -15.18
C GLY A 121 -5.10 -4.12 -15.64
N ALA A 122 -5.75 -5.29 -15.74
CA ALA A 122 -5.12 -6.47 -16.30
C ALA A 122 -4.83 -6.31 -17.81
N LEU A 123 -5.74 -5.74 -18.59
CA LEU A 123 -5.53 -5.43 -20.00
C LEU A 123 -4.41 -4.42 -20.22
N MET A 124 -4.35 -3.36 -19.40
CA MET A 124 -3.27 -2.37 -19.41
C MET A 124 -1.91 -3.03 -19.14
N MET A 125 -1.86 -3.97 -18.20
CA MET A 125 -0.66 -4.76 -17.89
C MET A 125 -0.22 -5.66 -19.05
N VAL A 126 -1.17 -6.29 -19.77
CA VAL A 126 -0.86 -7.05 -21.00
C VAL A 126 -0.27 -6.13 -22.05
N GLY A 127 -0.93 -5.01 -22.32
CA GLY A 127 -0.52 -4.05 -23.34
C GLY A 127 0.89 -3.50 -23.11
N SER A 128 1.25 -3.18 -21.86
CA SER A 128 2.58 -2.69 -21.55
C SER A 128 3.67 -3.76 -21.58
N GLY A 129 3.37 -4.98 -21.12
CA GLY A 129 4.29 -6.11 -21.28
C GLY A 129 4.61 -6.36 -22.76
N VAL A 130 3.59 -6.36 -23.63
CA VAL A 130 3.79 -6.50 -25.08
C VAL A 130 4.60 -5.32 -25.64
N ALA A 131 4.25 -4.08 -25.30
CA ALA A 131 4.98 -2.91 -25.78
C ALA A 131 6.47 -2.95 -25.40
N PHE A 132 6.80 -3.32 -24.16
CA PHE A 132 8.19 -3.50 -23.73
C PHE A 132 8.90 -4.66 -24.41
N ALA A 133 8.17 -5.72 -24.76
CA ALA A 133 8.75 -6.88 -25.42
C ALA A 133 9.07 -6.65 -26.91
N VAL A 134 8.42 -5.69 -27.58
CA VAL A 134 8.54 -5.51 -29.04
C VAL A 134 9.08 -4.15 -29.48
N SER A 135 9.11 -3.14 -28.60
CA SER A 135 9.52 -1.78 -28.94
C SER A 135 10.82 -1.37 -28.27
N ASP A 136 11.65 -0.63 -29.02
CA ASP A 136 12.87 0.01 -28.52
C ASP A 136 12.72 1.53 -28.39
N ASN A 137 11.59 2.08 -28.85
CA ASN A 137 11.34 3.51 -28.83
C ASN A 137 11.03 4.00 -27.41
N TYR A 138 11.88 4.90 -26.89
CA TYR A 138 11.75 5.49 -25.56
C TYR A 138 10.34 6.02 -25.24
N TRP A 139 9.69 6.71 -26.17
CA TRP A 139 8.38 7.32 -25.94
C TRP A 139 7.26 6.28 -25.90
N VAL A 140 7.36 5.23 -26.71
CA VAL A 140 6.42 4.10 -26.69
C VAL A 140 6.54 3.35 -25.36
N LEU A 141 7.78 3.07 -24.93
CA LEU A 141 8.04 2.45 -23.64
C LEU A 141 7.54 3.31 -22.48
N LEU A 142 7.72 4.63 -22.56
CA LEU A 142 7.27 5.56 -21.52
C LEU A 142 5.75 5.61 -21.42
N ALA A 143 5.06 5.72 -22.57
CA ALA A 143 3.60 5.65 -22.60
C ALA A 143 3.11 4.31 -22.06
N ALA A 144 3.74 3.20 -22.45
CA ALA A 144 3.42 1.87 -21.94
C ALA A 144 3.68 1.75 -20.43
N ALA A 145 4.73 2.36 -19.89
CA ALA A 145 5.00 2.33 -18.45
C ALA A 145 3.95 3.13 -17.66
N ILE A 146 3.60 4.33 -18.13
CA ILE A 146 2.58 5.20 -17.53
C ILE A 146 1.21 4.50 -17.56
N PHE A 147 0.73 4.12 -18.74
CA PHE A 147 -0.60 3.52 -18.88
C PHE A 147 -0.65 2.06 -18.43
N GLY A 148 0.45 1.34 -18.48
CA GLY A 148 0.50 -0.08 -18.14
C GLY A 148 0.82 -0.39 -16.70
N VAL A 149 1.02 0.64 -15.87
CA VAL A 149 1.29 0.50 -14.43
C VAL A 149 2.54 -0.35 -14.18
N ILE A 150 3.60 -0.13 -14.96
CA ILE A 150 4.90 -0.75 -14.69
C ILE A 150 5.54 0.05 -13.56
N SER A 151 5.58 -0.53 -12.36
CA SER A 151 6.13 0.15 -11.20
C SER A 151 7.66 0.18 -11.24
N PRO A 152 8.28 1.36 -11.38
CA PRO A 152 9.74 1.47 -11.35
C PRO A 152 10.32 1.24 -9.93
N SER A 153 9.46 1.25 -8.91
CA SER A 153 9.83 1.05 -7.51
C SER A 153 9.53 -0.36 -7.00
N GLY A 154 8.88 -1.22 -7.81
CA GLY A 154 8.40 -2.54 -7.41
C GLY A 154 7.19 -2.54 -6.47
N ASN A 155 6.73 -1.35 -6.04
CA ASN A 155 5.57 -1.18 -5.19
C ASN A 155 4.32 -0.85 -6.00
N GLU A 156 3.16 -1.27 -5.51
CA GLU A 156 1.87 -0.85 -6.06
C GLU A 156 1.55 0.58 -5.61
N ILE A 157 1.65 1.51 -6.55
CA ILE A 157 1.15 2.88 -6.44
C ILE A 157 0.02 2.94 -7.45
N GLY A 158 -1.22 2.91 -7.00
CA GLY A 158 -2.32 2.67 -7.94
C GLY A 158 -3.71 2.65 -7.33
N PRO A 159 -4.75 2.86 -8.15
CA PRO A 159 -6.14 2.74 -7.74
C PRO A 159 -6.51 1.27 -7.47
N PHE A 160 -5.79 0.32 -8.09
CA PHE A 160 -6.08 -1.11 -8.00
C PHE A 160 -5.93 -1.64 -6.58
N ARG A 161 -4.89 -1.21 -5.85
CA ARG A 161 -4.71 -1.62 -4.46
C ARG A 161 -5.88 -1.13 -3.60
N ALA A 162 -6.29 0.13 -3.77
CA ALA A 162 -7.41 0.71 -3.02
C ALA A 162 -8.73 0.00 -3.33
N ILE A 163 -8.97 -0.33 -4.61
CA ILE A 163 -10.15 -1.07 -5.04
C ILE A 163 -10.14 -2.48 -4.44
N GLU A 164 -9.05 -3.24 -4.59
CA GLU A 164 -8.91 -4.59 -4.03
C GLU A 164 -9.07 -4.60 -2.51
N GLU A 165 -8.42 -3.68 -1.80
CA GLU A 165 -8.56 -3.54 -0.35
C GLU A 165 -10.01 -3.22 0.04
N SER A 166 -10.72 -2.40 -0.74
CA SER A 166 -12.13 -2.09 -0.49
C SER A 166 -13.06 -3.30 -0.73
N VAL A 167 -12.77 -4.13 -1.74
CA VAL A 167 -13.53 -5.37 -2.01
C VAL A 167 -13.27 -6.38 -0.90
N VAL A 168 -12.01 -6.55 -0.46
CA VAL A 168 -11.67 -7.42 0.66
C VAL A 168 -12.40 -6.98 1.94
N ALA A 169 -12.41 -5.68 2.27
CA ALA A 169 -13.18 -5.17 3.41
C ALA A 169 -14.68 -5.47 3.30
N HIS A 170 -15.24 -5.30 2.09
CA HIS A 170 -16.66 -5.52 1.82
C HIS A 170 -17.05 -7.00 1.96
N LEU A 171 -16.21 -7.91 1.46
CA LEU A 171 -16.49 -9.33 1.42
C LEU A 171 -16.17 -10.08 2.72
N THR A 172 -15.28 -9.53 3.56
CA THR A 172 -14.81 -10.17 4.80
C THR A 172 -15.55 -9.64 6.03
N GLU A 173 -15.89 -10.54 6.95
CA GLU A 173 -16.53 -10.21 8.22
C GLU A 173 -15.61 -9.40 9.15
N PRO A 174 -16.14 -8.45 9.95
CA PRO A 174 -15.32 -7.60 10.82
C PRO A 174 -14.33 -8.36 11.72
N ALA A 175 -14.71 -9.54 12.22
CA ALA A 175 -13.89 -10.34 13.13
C ALA A 175 -12.67 -10.99 12.46
N SER A 176 -12.70 -11.23 11.15
CA SER A 176 -11.63 -11.90 10.38
C SER A 176 -10.88 -10.97 9.43
N ARG A 177 -11.31 -9.71 9.29
CA ARG A 177 -10.69 -8.71 8.38
C ARG A 177 -9.20 -8.52 8.63
N SER A 178 -8.76 -8.45 9.89
CA SER A 178 -7.34 -8.26 10.23
C SER A 178 -6.47 -9.37 9.66
N ASP A 179 -6.92 -10.62 9.82
CA ASP A 179 -6.20 -11.81 9.39
C ASP A 179 -6.12 -11.87 7.85
N VAL A 180 -7.25 -11.60 7.19
CA VAL A 180 -7.31 -11.60 5.72
C VAL A 180 -6.43 -10.49 5.15
N TYR A 181 -6.44 -9.29 5.72
CA TYR A 181 -5.53 -8.21 5.28
C TYR A 181 -4.05 -8.55 5.50
N ALA A 182 -3.72 -9.21 6.61
CA ALA A 182 -2.36 -9.65 6.88
C ALA A 182 -1.88 -10.63 5.79
N TRP A 183 -2.68 -11.64 5.46
CA TRP A 183 -2.36 -12.59 4.39
C TRP A 183 -2.36 -11.97 3.01
N TYR A 184 -3.31 -11.10 2.71
CA TYR A 184 -3.36 -10.33 1.46
C TYR A 184 -2.08 -9.51 1.26
N SER A 185 -1.57 -8.87 2.33
CA SER A 185 -0.29 -8.15 2.28
C SER A 185 0.90 -9.09 2.17
N LEU A 186 0.92 -10.19 2.93
CA LEU A 186 2.02 -11.15 2.93
C LEU A 186 2.21 -11.81 1.57
N LEU A 187 1.11 -12.25 0.93
CA LEU A 187 1.13 -12.82 -0.42
C LEU A 187 1.64 -11.80 -1.44
N GLY A 188 1.31 -10.53 -1.28
CA GLY A 188 1.88 -9.48 -2.10
C GLY A 188 3.40 -9.39 -2.00
N THR A 189 3.91 -9.26 -0.77
CA THR A 189 5.36 -9.20 -0.51
C THR A 189 6.09 -10.46 -0.98
N ALA A 190 5.48 -11.64 -0.77
CA ALA A 190 6.00 -12.90 -1.28
C ALA A 190 6.07 -12.90 -2.81
N GLY A 191 5.02 -12.42 -3.48
CA GLY A 191 4.99 -12.22 -4.93
C GLY A 191 6.21 -11.44 -5.40
N THR A 192 6.44 -10.23 -4.86
CA THR A 192 7.61 -9.42 -5.21
C THR A 192 8.93 -10.16 -5.01
N ALA A 193 9.12 -10.81 -3.87
CA ALA A 193 10.35 -11.55 -3.57
C ALA A 193 10.59 -12.67 -4.59
N PHE A 194 9.59 -13.52 -4.82
CA PHE A 194 9.70 -14.62 -5.80
C PHE A 194 9.87 -14.08 -7.22
N GLY A 195 9.24 -12.96 -7.57
CA GLY A 195 9.41 -12.27 -8.84
C GLY A 195 10.85 -11.83 -9.08
N LEU A 196 11.49 -11.22 -8.08
CA LEU A 196 12.91 -10.83 -8.15
C LEU A 196 13.81 -12.06 -8.40
N MET A 197 13.63 -13.13 -7.62
CA MET A 197 14.45 -14.34 -7.77
C MET A 197 14.24 -15.01 -9.13
N THR A 198 12.98 -15.29 -9.49
CA THR A 198 12.65 -15.99 -10.73
C THR A 198 13.01 -15.17 -11.96
N GLY A 199 12.72 -13.86 -11.97
CA GLY A 199 13.08 -12.96 -13.06
C GLY A 199 14.60 -12.89 -13.27
N GLY A 200 15.36 -12.73 -12.19
CA GLY A 200 16.83 -12.71 -12.26
C GLY A 200 17.40 -14.02 -12.84
N TRP A 201 16.98 -15.17 -12.31
CA TRP A 201 17.46 -16.47 -12.78
C TRP A 201 16.97 -16.82 -14.17
N ALA A 202 15.76 -16.38 -14.56
CA ALA A 202 15.26 -16.54 -15.92
C ALA A 202 16.12 -15.78 -16.92
N VAL A 203 16.43 -14.50 -16.67
CA VAL A 203 17.35 -13.72 -17.52
C VAL A 203 18.72 -14.39 -17.60
N GLN A 204 19.27 -14.78 -16.46
CA GLN A 204 20.58 -15.41 -16.44
C GLN A 204 20.59 -16.73 -17.21
N TYR A 205 19.58 -17.59 -17.04
CA TYR A 205 19.48 -18.86 -17.75
C TYR A 205 19.39 -18.69 -19.27
N VAL A 206 18.49 -17.83 -19.76
CA VAL A 206 18.34 -17.64 -21.22
C VAL A 206 19.57 -16.95 -21.82
N SER A 207 20.24 -16.08 -21.08
CA SER A 207 21.45 -15.40 -21.57
C SER A 207 22.70 -16.30 -21.54
N THR A 208 22.92 -17.08 -20.47
CA THR A 208 24.17 -17.85 -20.31
C THR A 208 24.08 -19.29 -20.83
N VAL A 209 22.92 -19.94 -20.73
CA VAL A 209 22.72 -21.34 -21.13
C VAL A 209 22.14 -21.43 -22.54
N LEU A 210 21.14 -20.60 -22.87
CA LEU A 210 20.55 -20.56 -24.21
C LEU A 210 21.25 -19.58 -25.16
N HIS A 211 22.22 -18.82 -24.68
CA HIS A 211 23.01 -17.85 -25.45
C HIS A 211 22.17 -16.79 -26.18
N TRP A 212 21.04 -16.39 -25.61
CA TRP A 212 20.25 -15.29 -26.16
C TRP A 212 20.94 -13.95 -25.96
N ASP A 213 20.73 -13.04 -26.90
CA ASP A 213 21.13 -11.65 -26.75
C ASP A 213 20.49 -11.05 -25.49
N LEU A 214 21.24 -10.18 -24.80
CA LEU A 214 20.81 -9.65 -23.49
C LEU A 214 19.50 -8.85 -23.57
N ILE A 215 19.28 -8.14 -24.68
CA ILE A 215 18.03 -7.40 -24.94
C ILE A 215 16.85 -8.38 -25.03
N ASP A 216 17.00 -9.50 -25.74
CA ASP A 216 15.95 -10.50 -25.88
C ASP A 216 15.71 -11.26 -24.57
N ALA A 217 16.75 -11.47 -23.77
CA ALA A 217 16.63 -11.98 -22.41
C ALA A 217 15.80 -11.06 -21.51
N TYR A 218 15.93 -9.73 -21.64
CA TYR A 218 15.07 -8.79 -20.93
C TYR A 218 13.66 -8.74 -21.49
N ARG A 219 13.48 -8.77 -22.82
CA ARG A 219 12.15 -8.85 -23.47
C ARG A 219 11.39 -10.10 -23.05
N PHE A 220 12.06 -11.22 -22.82
CA PHE A 220 11.48 -12.44 -22.27
C PHE A 220 10.74 -12.20 -20.94
N ILE A 221 11.30 -11.37 -20.05
CA ILE A 221 10.65 -10.99 -18.79
C ILE A 221 9.38 -10.17 -19.04
N PHE A 222 9.37 -9.30 -20.05
CA PHE A 222 8.19 -8.51 -20.41
C PHE A 222 7.11 -9.32 -21.13
N TYR A 223 7.47 -10.37 -21.90
CA TYR A 223 6.51 -11.39 -22.33
C TYR A 223 5.90 -12.11 -21.13
N GLY A 224 6.71 -12.52 -20.15
CA GLY A 224 6.22 -13.10 -18.90
C GLY A 224 5.29 -12.15 -18.14
N TYR A 225 5.59 -10.84 -18.14
CA TYR A 225 4.74 -9.80 -17.57
C TYR A 225 3.38 -9.71 -18.29
N ALA A 226 3.35 -9.78 -19.63
CA ALA A 226 2.11 -9.82 -20.38
C ALA A 226 1.29 -11.08 -20.09
N VAL A 227 1.94 -12.25 -19.97
CA VAL A 227 1.28 -13.51 -19.56
C VAL A 227 0.68 -13.38 -18.16
N ALA A 228 1.39 -12.77 -17.20
CA ALA A 228 0.85 -12.49 -15.88
C ALA A 228 -0.40 -11.57 -15.95
N GLY A 229 -0.41 -10.60 -16.87
CA GLY A 229 -1.58 -9.78 -17.19
C GLY A 229 -2.77 -10.61 -17.69
N LEU A 230 -2.55 -11.59 -18.58
CA LEU A 230 -3.60 -12.50 -19.07
C LEU A 230 -4.15 -13.41 -17.96
N VAL A 231 -3.28 -13.90 -17.08
CA VAL A 231 -3.68 -14.65 -15.89
C VAL A 231 -4.54 -13.77 -14.99
N LYS A 232 -4.13 -12.53 -14.71
CA LYS A 232 -4.93 -11.57 -13.93
C LYS A 232 -6.28 -11.27 -14.57
N LEU A 233 -6.34 -11.10 -15.89
CA LEU A 233 -7.58 -10.86 -16.62
C LEU A 233 -8.52 -12.04 -16.44
N SER A 234 -8.02 -13.27 -16.59
CA SER A 234 -8.78 -14.50 -16.37
C SER A 234 -9.33 -14.55 -14.94
N LEU A 235 -8.49 -14.26 -13.94
CA LEU A 235 -8.93 -14.18 -12.54
C LEU A 235 -9.97 -13.08 -12.30
N ALA A 236 -9.86 -11.93 -12.99
CA ALA A 236 -10.80 -10.82 -12.85
C ALA A 236 -12.17 -11.17 -13.43
N LEU A 237 -12.19 -11.89 -14.55
CA LEU A 237 -13.42 -12.35 -15.18
C LEU A 237 -14.14 -13.41 -14.32
N LEU A 238 -13.40 -14.20 -13.55
CA LEU A 238 -13.92 -15.21 -12.61
C LEU A 238 -14.51 -14.61 -11.33
N LEU A 239 -14.26 -13.34 -11.00
CA LEU A 239 -14.88 -12.68 -9.85
C LEU A 239 -16.40 -12.64 -9.99
N SER A 240 -17.12 -12.96 -8.92
CA SER A 240 -18.58 -12.92 -8.91
C SER A 240 -19.11 -11.49 -8.88
N SER A 241 -20.42 -11.29 -9.09
CA SER A 241 -21.06 -9.98 -8.94
C SER A 241 -21.06 -9.47 -7.49
N ALA A 242 -20.74 -10.30 -6.50
CA ALA A 242 -20.66 -9.90 -5.09
C ALA A 242 -19.49 -8.94 -4.80
N VAL A 243 -18.55 -8.78 -5.74
CA VAL A 243 -17.46 -7.80 -5.60
C VAL A 243 -17.93 -6.36 -5.82
N GLU A 244 -19.05 -6.19 -6.51
CA GLU A 244 -19.66 -4.89 -6.73
C GLU A 244 -20.25 -4.38 -5.40
N ALA A 245 -20.04 -3.11 -5.09
CA ALA A 245 -20.70 -2.53 -3.94
C ALA A 245 -22.21 -2.51 -4.22
N ASP A 246 -23.03 -2.99 -3.28
CA ASP A 246 -24.48 -2.88 -3.37
C ASP A 246 -24.84 -1.45 -3.78
N GLU A 247 -25.56 -1.33 -4.89
CA GLU A 247 -26.06 -0.08 -5.42
C GLU A 247 -26.70 0.66 -4.24
N LYS A 248 -26.11 1.79 -3.83
CA LYS A 248 -26.54 2.56 -2.66
C LYS A 248 -28.06 2.54 -2.60
N ALA A 249 -28.60 1.95 -1.53
CA ALA A 249 -29.90 2.32 -1.03
C ALA A 249 -29.85 3.84 -0.79
N SER A 250 -30.21 4.59 -1.82
CA SER A 250 -30.31 6.04 -1.76
C SER A 250 -31.34 6.35 -0.67
N PRO A 251 -31.02 7.13 0.37
CA PRO A 251 -31.98 7.49 1.44
C PRO A 251 -33.14 8.38 0.96
N ALA A 252 -33.48 8.36 -0.32
CA ALA A 252 -34.43 9.28 -0.96
C ALA A 252 -35.62 8.58 -1.65
N LYS A 253 -35.86 7.28 -1.42
CA LYS A 253 -37.05 6.59 -1.97
C LYS A 253 -37.79 5.67 -0.97
N ALA A 254 -37.54 5.84 0.32
CA ALA A 254 -38.25 5.11 1.38
C ALA A 254 -39.17 6.01 2.21
N THR A 255 -39.88 6.95 1.58
CA THR A 255 -41.10 7.50 2.19
C THR A 255 -42.09 7.89 1.09
N ILE A 256 -43.36 7.53 1.31
CA ILE A 256 -44.55 7.72 0.45
C ILE A 256 -44.91 6.47 -0.39
N LYS A 257 -45.19 5.39 0.33
CA LYS A 257 -46.41 4.61 0.07
C LYS A 257 -47.26 4.68 1.35
N SER A 258 -48.02 5.75 1.46
CA SER A 258 -49.18 5.83 2.36
C SER A 258 -50.38 6.26 1.54
N ASN A 259 -51.46 5.53 1.74
CA ASN A 259 -52.77 5.66 1.12
C ASN A 259 -53.33 7.09 1.17
N GLY A 260 -54.21 7.37 0.21
CA GLY A 260 -55.47 8.07 0.49
C GLY A 260 -55.59 9.51 -0.02
N ALA A 261 -56.44 9.64 -1.04
CA ALA A 261 -57.46 10.69 -1.20
C ALA A 261 -57.08 12.18 -1.18
N ALA A 262 -57.32 12.80 -2.34
CA ALA A 262 -58.03 14.08 -2.56
C ALA A 262 -57.80 15.27 -1.61
N GLY A 263 -57.42 16.41 -2.20
CA GLY A 263 -57.73 17.73 -1.66
C GLY A 263 -56.65 18.77 -1.93
N ASN A 264 -56.93 19.65 -2.90
CA ASN A 264 -56.30 20.97 -3.01
C ASN A 264 -56.22 21.65 -1.64
N ASN A 265 -55.14 22.40 -1.38
CA ASN A 265 -55.21 23.71 -0.72
C ASN A 265 -53.86 24.45 -0.87
N THR A 266 -53.88 25.46 -1.73
CA THR A 266 -53.02 26.65 -1.69
C THR A 266 -53.44 27.52 -0.51
N GLU A 267 -52.56 27.84 0.44
CA GLU A 267 -52.82 28.88 1.44
C GLU A 267 -51.57 29.73 1.73
N THR A 268 -51.49 30.83 1.00
CA THR A 268 -51.09 32.12 1.58
C THR A 268 -52.24 32.61 2.47
N SER A 269 -52.05 32.67 3.80
CA SER A 269 -52.74 33.62 4.69
C SER A 269 -52.11 33.63 6.10
N PRO A 270 -51.94 34.80 6.75
CA PRO A 270 -51.27 34.96 8.03
C PRO A 270 -52.26 34.86 9.20
N LEU A 271 -51.83 34.36 10.36
CA LEU A 271 -52.64 34.44 11.58
C LEU A 271 -51.81 34.75 12.82
N LEU A 272 -52.18 35.88 13.43
CA LEU A 272 -52.07 36.31 14.83
C LEU A 272 -51.04 37.40 15.14
N GLY A 273 -51.60 38.56 15.48
CA GLY A 273 -50.90 39.69 16.07
C GLY A 273 -50.86 39.62 17.59
N GLY A 274 -50.11 40.58 18.14
CA GLY A 274 -50.25 41.05 19.52
C GLY A 274 -49.12 40.65 20.47
N GLY A 275 -48.11 41.54 20.57
CA GLY A 275 -47.56 41.95 21.87
C GLY A 275 -46.48 41.08 22.52
N ASN A 276 -45.24 41.56 22.42
CA ASN A 276 -44.15 41.48 23.40
C ASN A 276 -43.65 40.09 23.84
N ALA A 277 -42.64 39.59 23.13
CA ALA A 277 -41.43 38.98 23.71
C ALA A 277 -40.31 38.89 22.66
N SER A 278 -39.29 39.74 22.74
CA SER A 278 -37.92 39.37 22.31
C SER A 278 -37.36 38.34 23.33
N PRO A 279 -36.44 37.41 23.03
CA PRO A 279 -35.41 37.46 21.98
C PRO A 279 -35.09 36.12 21.26
N GLN A 280 -34.64 36.16 20.01
CA GLN A 280 -33.41 35.50 19.53
C GLN A 280 -33.35 35.59 18.00
N ALA A 281 -32.24 36.13 17.51
CA ALA A 281 -31.93 36.18 16.10
C ALA A 281 -31.64 34.76 15.61
N ASP A 282 -32.55 34.20 14.84
CA ASP A 282 -32.27 33.05 13.98
C ASP A 282 -31.32 33.53 12.87
N GLU A 283 -30.03 33.22 13.04
CA GLU A 283 -29.06 33.30 11.95
C GLU A 283 -29.45 32.27 10.88
N GLU A 284 -29.87 32.75 9.71
CA GLU A 284 -30.02 31.93 8.50
C GLU A 284 -28.71 31.15 8.23
N PRO A 285 -28.77 29.83 7.97
CA PRO A 285 -27.57 29.07 7.65
C PRO A 285 -27.05 29.51 6.28
N LYS A 286 -25.92 30.24 6.29
CA LYS A 286 -25.20 30.66 5.08
C LYS A 286 -25.01 29.47 4.13
N SER A 287 -25.61 29.60 2.95
CA SER A 287 -25.42 28.74 1.78
C SER A 287 -23.92 28.49 1.52
N ARG A 288 -23.39 27.34 2.00
CA ARG A 288 -22.07 26.85 1.60
C ARG A 288 -22.15 26.42 0.13
N SER A 289 -21.27 26.99 -0.70
CA SER A 289 -21.06 26.57 -2.09
C SER A 289 -20.93 25.04 -2.18
N ARG A 290 -21.52 24.42 -3.22
CA ARG A 290 -21.45 22.96 -3.49
C ARG A 290 -20.02 22.40 -3.50
N ALA A 291 -19.01 23.23 -3.76
CA ALA A 291 -17.60 22.85 -3.67
C ALA A 291 -17.08 22.71 -2.23
N GLY A 292 -17.62 23.49 -1.28
CA GLY A 292 -17.28 23.40 0.14
C GLY A 292 -17.97 22.26 0.89
N ALA A 293 -18.99 21.63 0.30
CA ALA A 293 -19.65 20.44 0.84
C ALA A 293 -18.89 19.14 0.55
N LEU A 294 -17.92 19.17 -0.39
CA LEU A 294 -17.06 18.03 -0.74
C LEU A 294 -15.74 18.01 0.02
N LEU A 295 -15.35 19.13 0.64
CA LEU A 295 -14.15 19.19 1.47
C LEU A 295 -14.50 18.70 2.88
N PRO A 296 -13.83 17.64 3.36
CA PRO A 296 -14.02 17.14 4.72
C PRO A 296 -13.76 18.27 5.73
N ASP A 297 -14.60 18.39 6.75
CA ASP A 297 -14.40 19.36 7.82
C ASP A 297 -13.24 18.88 8.70
N ILE A 298 -12.02 19.31 8.38
CA ILE A 298 -10.81 18.98 9.13
C ILE A 298 -10.61 20.04 10.21
N SER A 299 -10.50 19.60 11.46
CA SER A 299 -10.23 20.47 12.59
C SER A 299 -8.90 21.21 12.46
N LYS A 300 -8.77 22.40 13.07
CA LYS A 300 -7.52 23.19 13.05
C LYS A 300 -6.31 22.39 13.55
N GLU A 301 -6.51 21.54 14.55
CA GLU A 301 -5.50 20.61 15.08
C GLU A 301 -5.15 19.53 14.04
N GLY A 302 -6.15 18.95 13.36
CA GLY A 302 -5.96 18.01 12.27
C GLY A 302 -5.14 18.60 11.10
N TYR A 303 -5.36 19.86 10.74
CA TYR A 303 -4.56 20.56 9.73
C TYR A 303 -3.09 20.72 10.14
N ALA A 304 -2.82 21.07 11.40
CA ALA A 304 -1.45 21.20 11.90
C ALA A 304 -0.70 19.86 11.85
N ILE A 305 -1.32 18.80 12.37
CA ILE A 305 -0.79 17.43 12.33
C ILE A 305 -0.55 16.99 10.89
N MET A 306 -1.56 17.15 10.01
CA MET A 306 -1.47 16.78 8.60
C MET A 306 -0.30 17.49 7.92
N THR A 307 -0.13 18.79 8.15
CA THR A 307 0.95 19.58 7.51
C THR A 307 2.32 19.08 7.96
N SER A 308 2.52 18.85 9.27
CA SER A 308 3.77 18.28 9.79
C SER A 308 4.05 16.89 9.21
N LEU A 309 3.04 16.00 9.18
CA LEU A 309 3.19 14.66 8.60
C LEU A 309 3.49 14.71 7.09
N CYS A 310 2.88 15.65 6.35
CA CYS A 310 3.14 15.82 4.93
C CYS A 310 4.60 16.20 4.66
N VAL A 311 5.17 17.14 5.43
CA VAL A 311 6.58 17.53 5.28
C VAL A 311 7.52 16.34 5.54
N PHE A 312 7.31 15.64 6.66
CA PHE A 312 8.14 14.51 7.05
C PHE A 312 8.03 13.33 6.08
N PHE A 313 6.81 12.95 5.69
CA PHE A 313 6.60 11.86 4.76
C PHE A 313 7.00 12.21 3.32
N ALA A 314 6.90 13.47 2.89
CA ALA A 314 7.48 13.91 1.62
C ALA A 314 8.99 13.70 1.60
N LEU A 315 9.67 14.03 2.71
CA LEU A 315 11.12 13.88 2.85
C LEU A 315 11.54 12.39 2.79
N ASP A 316 10.87 11.52 3.56
CA ASP A 316 11.11 10.07 3.54
C ASP A 316 10.84 9.48 2.15
N ALA A 317 9.75 9.92 1.49
CA ALA A 317 9.39 9.44 0.17
C ALA A 317 10.38 9.90 -0.91
N PHE A 318 10.81 11.16 -0.90
CA PHE A 318 11.84 11.68 -1.80
C PHE A 318 13.17 10.94 -1.62
N ALA A 319 13.60 10.73 -0.37
CA ALA A 319 14.79 9.95 -0.07
C ALA A 319 14.67 8.49 -0.55
N SER A 320 13.49 7.88 -0.42
CA SER A 320 13.21 6.54 -0.94
C SER A 320 13.25 6.50 -2.48
N GLY A 321 12.84 7.59 -3.15
CA GLY A 321 12.95 7.74 -4.61
C GLY A 321 14.41 7.79 -5.09
N LEU A 322 15.29 8.45 -4.34
CA LEU A 322 16.73 8.52 -4.66
C LEU A 322 17.39 7.12 -4.68
N ALA A 323 16.99 6.24 -3.77
CA ALA A 323 17.48 4.86 -3.69
C ALA A 323 16.38 3.84 -4.06
N SER A 324 15.63 4.10 -5.13
CA SER A 324 14.59 3.18 -5.61
C SER A 324 15.16 1.79 -5.92
N MET A 325 14.34 0.74 -5.77
CA MET A 325 14.79 -0.65 -5.93
C MET A 325 15.50 -0.90 -7.26
N SER A 326 14.95 -0.42 -8.38
CA SER A 326 15.59 -0.56 -9.70
C SER A 326 16.98 0.11 -9.77
N TRP A 327 17.15 1.28 -9.13
CA TRP A 327 18.46 1.94 -9.05
C TRP A 327 19.44 1.19 -8.16
N VAL A 328 19.00 0.63 -7.03
CA VAL A 328 19.86 -0.18 -6.16
C VAL A 328 20.29 -1.45 -6.86
N THR A 329 19.38 -2.15 -7.56
CA THR A 329 19.72 -3.31 -8.38
C THR A 329 20.73 -2.97 -9.46
N TYR A 330 20.49 -1.87 -10.19
CA TYR A 330 21.41 -1.36 -11.20
C TYR A 330 22.79 -1.02 -10.63
N PHE A 331 22.85 -0.39 -9.44
CA PHE A 331 24.09 -0.05 -8.77
C PHE A 331 24.98 -1.27 -8.55
N PHE A 332 24.43 -2.38 -8.03
CA PHE A 332 25.22 -3.58 -7.79
C PHE A 332 25.72 -4.24 -9.09
N ARG A 333 24.91 -4.23 -10.16
CA ARG A 333 25.36 -4.69 -11.49
C ARG A 333 26.48 -3.80 -12.03
N TRP A 334 26.28 -2.49 -12.04
CA TRP A 334 27.22 -1.52 -12.60
C TRP A 334 28.54 -1.46 -11.82
N ARG A 335 28.48 -1.51 -10.47
CA ARG A 335 29.65 -1.33 -9.60
C ARG A 335 30.46 -2.61 -9.37
N TYR A 336 29.80 -3.77 -9.28
CA TYR A 336 30.42 -5.04 -8.90
C TYR A 336 30.23 -6.15 -9.94
N GLY A 337 29.49 -5.92 -11.02
CA GLY A 337 29.29 -6.92 -12.08
C GLY A 337 28.41 -8.11 -11.67
N ILE A 338 27.66 -8.03 -10.57
CA ILE A 338 26.83 -9.15 -10.08
C ILE A 338 25.81 -9.56 -11.14
N GLU A 339 25.76 -10.83 -11.50
CA GLU A 339 24.80 -11.38 -12.47
C GLU A 339 23.34 -11.27 -11.98
N GLU A 340 22.42 -11.24 -12.93
CA GLU A 340 20.99 -11.01 -12.74
C GLU A 340 20.35 -12.05 -11.82
N GLY A 341 20.72 -13.34 -11.93
CA GLY A 341 20.23 -14.40 -11.05
C GLY A 341 20.68 -14.23 -9.61
N LYS A 342 21.96 -13.88 -9.40
CA LYS A 342 22.50 -13.56 -8.07
C LYS A 342 21.84 -12.33 -7.47
N LEU A 343 21.62 -11.28 -8.27
CA LEU A 343 20.86 -10.10 -7.84
C LEU A 343 19.45 -10.48 -7.40
N GLY A 344 18.76 -11.32 -8.19
CA GLY A 344 17.44 -11.84 -7.85
C GLY A 344 17.41 -12.54 -6.50
N SER A 345 18.38 -13.43 -6.25
CA SER A 345 18.52 -14.12 -4.96
C SER A 345 18.86 -13.18 -3.80
N ILE A 346 19.75 -12.19 -4.01
CA ILE A 346 20.08 -11.18 -2.99
C ILE A 346 18.83 -10.42 -2.58
N PHE A 347 18.08 -9.88 -3.56
CA PHE A 347 16.89 -9.10 -3.24
C PHE A 347 15.78 -9.96 -2.64
N PHE A 348 15.61 -11.22 -3.08
CA PHE A 348 14.72 -12.18 -2.43
C PHE A 348 15.04 -12.34 -0.94
N VAL A 349 16.31 -12.62 -0.59
CA VAL A 349 16.73 -12.78 0.82
C VAL A 349 16.47 -11.51 1.61
N THR A 350 16.77 -10.34 1.05
CA THR A 350 16.50 -9.06 1.72
C THR A 350 15.00 -8.81 1.91
N SER A 351 14.15 -9.15 0.94
CA SER A 351 12.70 -9.02 1.03
C SER A 351 12.12 -9.94 2.11
N ILE A 352 12.57 -11.19 2.20
CA ILE A 352 12.15 -12.12 3.26
C ILE A 352 12.61 -11.61 4.63
N THR A 353 13.86 -11.13 4.73
CA THR A 353 14.39 -10.54 5.97
C THR A 353 13.56 -9.33 6.41
N SER A 354 13.20 -8.44 5.47
CA SER A 354 12.30 -7.31 5.72
C SER A 354 10.89 -7.72 6.13
N ALA A 355 10.35 -8.80 5.57
CA ALA A 355 9.02 -9.30 5.95
C ALA A 355 9.03 -9.87 7.38
N LEU A 356 10.08 -10.60 7.76
CA LEU A 356 10.24 -11.13 9.11
C LEU A 356 10.42 -10.01 10.15
N SER A 357 11.16 -8.95 9.81
CA SER A 357 11.37 -7.81 10.72
C SER A 357 10.09 -7.03 11.01
N MET A 358 9.16 -6.95 10.05
CA MET A 358 7.83 -6.35 10.27
C MET A 358 7.05 -7.02 11.41
N LEU A 359 7.19 -8.33 11.60
CA LEU A 359 6.52 -9.05 12.70
C LEU A 359 7.08 -8.65 14.06
N VAL A 360 8.40 -8.46 14.14
CA VAL A 360 9.10 -8.05 15.37
C VAL A 360 8.71 -6.61 15.76
N ALA A 361 8.44 -5.75 14.77
CA ALA A 361 8.09 -4.34 14.98
C ALA A 361 6.92 -4.13 15.94
N SER A 362 5.87 -4.95 15.88
CA SER A 362 4.71 -4.83 16.77
C SER A 362 5.08 -5.10 18.24
N SER A 363 6.00 -6.04 18.49
CA SER A 363 6.49 -6.35 19.83
C SER A 363 7.35 -5.20 20.39
N LEU A 364 8.22 -4.62 19.56
CA LEU A 364 9.02 -3.45 19.90
C LEU A 364 8.12 -2.24 20.21
N ALA A 365 7.09 -1.99 19.40
CA ALA A 365 6.14 -0.89 19.58
C ALA A 365 5.43 -0.93 20.93
N LYS A 366 4.99 -2.13 21.36
CA LYS A 366 4.36 -2.33 22.67
C LYS A 366 5.29 -2.01 23.84
N ARG A 367 6.61 -2.19 23.68
CA ARG A 367 7.62 -1.96 24.72
C ARG A 367 8.11 -0.52 24.78
N PHE A 368 8.33 0.09 23.61
CA PHE A 368 9.02 1.37 23.50
C PHE A 368 8.12 2.52 23.06
N GLY A 369 6.89 2.25 22.61
CA GLY A 369 6.01 3.22 21.94
C GLY A 369 6.20 3.24 20.42
N ASN A 370 5.20 3.73 19.70
CA ASN A 370 5.17 3.65 18.23
C ASN A 370 6.22 4.55 17.58
N ILE A 371 6.35 5.80 18.05
CA ILE A 371 7.28 6.78 17.45
C ILE A 371 8.73 6.35 17.69
N LYS A 372 9.06 5.98 18.94
CA LYS A 372 10.42 5.54 19.29
C LYS A 372 10.81 4.28 18.53
N THR A 373 9.90 3.33 18.39
CA THR A 373 10.15 2.10 17.61
C THR A 373 10.40 2.41 16.15
N MET A 374 9.58 3.27 15.53
CA MET A 374 9.80 3.74 14.16
C MET A 374 11.19 4.36 14.02
N VAL A 375 11.54 5.33 14.87
CA VAL A 375 12.79 6.08 14.74
C VAL A 375 14.03 5.24 15.03
N PHE A 376 14.05 4.44 16.09
CA PHE A 376 15.23 3.66 16.47
C PHE A 376 15.51 2.48 15.55
N THR A 377 14.53 2.03 14.78
CA THR A 377 14.74 0.98 13.77
C THR A 377 15.10 1.57 12.41
N HIS A 378 14.54 2.72 12.05
CA HIS A 378 14.77 3.34 10.76
C HIS A 378 16.08 4.14 10.70
N LEU A 379 16.54 4.73 11.82
CA LEU A 379 17.79 5.48 11.88
C LEU A 379 19.04 4.63 11.56
N PRO A 380 19.24 3.43 12.15
CA PRO A 380 20.31 2.52 11.72
C PRO A 380 20.20 2.14 10.24
N SER A 381 18.97 1.88 9.77
CA SER A 381 18.71 1.56 8.36
C SER A 381 19.14 2.66 7.39
N SER A 382 18.95 3.91 7.80
CA SER A 382 19.37 5.11 7.07
C SER A 382 20.90 5.22 7.00
N ILE A 383 21.61 4.90 8.09
CA ILE A 383 23.08 4.84 8.11
C ILE A 383 23.58 3.72 7.18
N PHE A 384 22.99 2.52 7.27
CA PHE A 384 23.37 1.40 6.43
C PHE A 384 23.17 1.71 4.94
N LEU A 385 22.09 2.43 4.57
CA LEU A 385 21.88 2.90 3.20
C LEU A 385 23.03 3.78 2.69
N SER A 386 23.45 4.77 3.49
CA SER A 386 24.57 5.66 3.14
C SER A 386 25.90 4.91 3.01
N LEU A 387 26.05 3.78 3.70
CA LEU A 387 27.28 2.98 3.70
C LEU A 387 27.35 1.95 2.55
N ILE A 388 26.24 1.63 1.88
CA ILE A 388 26.22 0.69 0.74
C ILE A 388 27.28 1.02 -0.32
N PRO A 389 27.42 2.26 -0.82
CA PRO A 389 28.39 2.55 -1.89
C PRO A 389 29.82 2.78 -1.39
N ALA A 390 30.08 2.78 -0.09
CA ALA A 390 31.35 3.22 0.48
C ALA A 390 32.50 2.23 0.27
N PHE A 391 32.19 0.95 -0.02
CA PHE A 391 33.17 -0.13 0.02
C PHE A 391 33.51 -0.66 -1.38
N PRO A 392 34.80 -0.89 -1.69
CA PRO A 392 35.20 -1.62 -2.88
C PRO A 392 34.85 -3.11 -2.82
N ASP A 393 34.81 -3.70 -1.62
CA ASP A 393 34.43 -5.10 -1.42
C ASP A 393 32.90 -5.25 -1.44
N VAL A 394 32.42 -6.06 -2.39
CA VAL A 394 31.00 -6.41 -2.55
C VAL A 394 30.39 -7.00 -1.27
N ARG A 395 31.17 -7.76 -0.48
CA ARG A 395 30.66 -8.43 0.73
C ARG A 395 30.19 -7.43 1.78
N LEU A 396 30.92 -6.32 1.95
CA LEU A 396 30.56 -5.27 2.88
C LEU A 396 29.32 -4.50 2.40
N SER A 397 29.23 -4.18 1.12
CA SER A 397 28.04 -3.53 0.57
C SER A 397 26.79 -4.41 0.66
N LEU A 398 26.93 -5.73 0.46
CA LEU A 398 25.86 -6.70 0.67
C LEU A 398 25.50 -6.87 2.15
N LEU A 399 26.48 -6.82 3.05
CA LEU A 399 26.23 -6.82 4.50
C LEU A 399 25.40 -5.59 4.90
N PHE A 400 25.76 -4.39 4.45
CA PHE A 400 24.98 -3.18 4.73
C PHE A 400 23.61 -3.20 4.07
N LEU A 401 23.47 -3.77 2.86
CA LEU A 401 22.17 -4.00 2.24
C LEU A 401 21.29 -4.93 3.09
N TRP A 402 21.86 -6.01 3.63
CA TRP A 402 21.14 -6.97 4.47
C TRP A 402 20.77 -6.39 5.84
N LEU A 403 21.71 -5.69 6.51
CA LEU A 403 21.45 -4.96 7.76
C LEU A 403 20.42 -3.85 7.59
N ARG A 404 20.42 -3.18 6.44
CA ARG A 404 19.36 -2.25 6.05
C ARG A 404 18.03 -2.98 5.95
N ALA A 405 17.98 -4.13 5.27
CA ALA A 405 16.75 -4.89 5.08
C ALA A 405 16.15 -5.43 6.39
N SER A 406 16.99 -5.79 7.37
CA SER A 406 16.52 -6.24 8.68
C SER A 406 15.89 -5.13 9.52
N SER A 407 16.11 -3.86 9.19
CA SER A 407 15.69 -2.72 10.00
C SER A 407 14.72 -1.77 9.28
N GLN A 408 14.77 -1.67 7.94
CA GLN A 408 14.03 -0.65 7.19
C GLN A 408 12.50 -0.76 7.25
N SER A 409 11.97 -1.97 7.44
CA SER A 409 10.53 -2.24 7.37
C SER A 409 9.88 -2.35 8.75
N MET A 410 10.64 -2.08 9.82
CA MET A 410 10.16 -2.16 11.20
C MET A 410 9.29 -0.96 11.61
N ASP A 411 8.97 -0.06 10.69
CA ASP A 411 8.12 1.10 10.90
C ASP A 411 6.67 0.89 10.44
N VAL A 412 6.39 -0.12 9.61
CA VAL A 412 5.07 -0.28 8.95
C VAL A 412 3.92 -0.36 9.96
N ALA A 413 4.00 -1.27 10.94
CA ALA A 413 2.98 -1.42 11.96
C ALA A 413 2.95 -0.26 12.98
N PRO A 414 4.10 0.18 13.56
CA PRO A 414 4.13 1.33 14.45
C PRO A 414 3.58 2.62 13.82
N ARG A 415 3.94 2.90 12.55
CA ARG A 415 3.46 4.09 11.83
C ARG A 415 1.95 4.06 11.65
N ALA A 416 1.38 2.91 11.27
CA ALA A 416 -0.07 2.77 11.14
C ALA A 416 -0.80 3.00 12.48
N ALA A 417 -0.27 2.45 13.57
CA ALA A 417 -0.81 2.65 14.92
C ALA A 417 -0.70 4.11 15.38
N PHE A 418 0.47 4.74 15.19
CA PHE A 418 0.71 6.15 15.51
C PHE A 418 -0.26 7.08 14.76
N LEU A 419 -0.43 6.88 13.46
CA LEU A 419 -1.35 7.68 12.65
C LEU A 419 -2.81 7.47 13.07
N ALA A 420 -3.18 6.26 13.46
CA ALA A 420 -4.52 5.98 13.98
C ALA A 420 -4.76 6.67 15.34
N ALA A 421 -3.74 6.76 16.20
CA ALA A 421 -3.84 7.40 17.50
C ALA A 421 -3.92 8.93 17.40
N VAL A 422 -3.14 9.54 16.50
CA VAL A 422 -3.03 11.01 16.40
C VAL A 422 -4.11 11.63 15.51
N ILE A 423 -4.69 10.88 14.57
CA ILE A 423 -5.68 11.39 13.61
C ILE A 423 -7.09 10.89 13.96
N LYS A 424 -8.00 11.85 14.12
CA LYS A 424 -9.42 11.61 14.41
C LYS A 424 -10.06 10.68 13.37
N PRO A 425 -10.91 9.73 13.77
CA PRO A 425 -11.56 8.80 12.84
C PRO A 425 -12.31 9.47 11.70
N SER A 426 -13.01 10.59 11.96
CA SER A 426 -13.79 11.35 10.96
C SER A 426 -12.94 12.00 9.87
N GLU A 427 -11.68 12.33 10.18
CA GLU A 427 -10.77 13.07 9.30
C GLU A 427 -9.70 12.15 8.66
N ARG A 428 -9.57 10.91 9.16
CA ARG A 428 -8.47 9.98 8.83
C ARG A 428 -8.39 9.68 7.34
N THR A 429 -9.50 9.38 6.69
CA THR A 429 -9.52 9.06 5.25
C THR A 429 -9.02 10.23 4.41
N ALA A 430 -9.47 11.44 4.73
CA ALA A 430 -9.08 12.66 4.03
C ALA A 430 -7.58 12.96 4.19
N ILE A 431 -7.10 12.94 5.43
CA ILE A 431 -5.70 13.21 5.76
C ILE A 431 -4.77 12.15 5.14
N MET A 432 -5.14 10.87 5.21
CA MET A 432 -4.37 9.79 4.55
C MET A 432 -4.33 9.96 3.04
N GLY A 433 -5.43 10.40 2.42
CA GLY A 433 -5.47 10.70 0.99
C GLY A 433 -4.44 11.77 0.61
N VAL A 434 -4.42 12.91 1.33
CA VAL A 434 -3.45 13.99 1.12
C VAL A 434 -2.01 13.51 1.35
N ILE A 435 -1.77 12.81 2.47
CA ILE A 435 -0.46 12.23 2.80
C ILE A 435 0.06 11.34 1.66
N ASN A 436 -0.78 10.46 1.11
CA ASN A 436 -0.36 9.54 0.06
C ASN A 436 -0.01 10.29 -1.24
N VAL A 437 -0.81 11.30 -1.62
CA VAL A 437 -0.49 12.15 -2.78
C VAL A 437 0.85 12.85 -2.59
N VAL A 438 1.08 13.43 -1.41
CA VAL A 438 2.33 14.11 -1.06
C VAL A 438 3.52 13.14 -1.11
N LYS A 439 3.39 11.94 -0.55
CA LYS A 439 4.42 10.91 -0.59
C LYS A 439 4.77 10.52 -2.02
N THR A 440 3.78 10.20 -2.84
CA THR A 440 4.05 9.76 -4.21
C THR A 440 4.68 10.88 -5.04
N THR A 441 4.19 12.11 -4.88
CA THR A 441 4.77 13.29 -5.53
C THR A 441 6.22 13.51 -5.08
N GLY A 442 6.49 13.43 -3.77
CA GLY A 442 7.83 13.54 -3.21
C GLY A 442 8.78 12.47 -3.75
N ALA A 443 8.34 11.21 -3.81
CA ALA A 443 9.15 10.10 -4.35
C ALA A 443 9.47 10.25 -5.84
N SER A 444 8.60 10.89 -6.62
CA SER A 444 8.72 10.95 -8.08
C SER A 444 10.00 11.65 -8.56
N LEU A 445 10.50 12.66 -7.86
CA LEU A 445 11.70 13.42 -8.28
C LEU A 445 13.01 12.67 -8.03
N GLY A 446 13.02 11.70 -7.11
CA GLY A 446 14.23 10.98 -6.71
C GLY A 446 14.92 10.25 -7.87
N PRO A 447 14.21 9.41 -8.66
CA PRO A 447 14.83 8.66 -9.75
C PRO A 447 15.54 9.52 -10.80
N PHE A 448 15.00 10.68 -11.17
CA PHE A 448 15.63 11.62 -12.10
C PHE A 448 16.97 12.15 -11.57
N LEU A 449 17.01 12.57 -10.30
CA LEU A 449 18.24 13.04 -9.67
C LEU A 449 19.28 11.92 -9.57
N THR A 450 18.86 10.72 -9.18
CA THR A 450 19.76 9.56 -9.13
C THR A 450 20.32 9.20 -10.50
N GLY A 451 19.48 9.22 -11.55
CA GLY A 451 19.91 8.98 -12.92
C GLY A 451 20.94 10.01 -13.39
N THR A 452 20.72 11.29 -13.08
CA THR A 452 21.64 12.39 -13.42
C THR A 452 22.97 12.24 -12.68
N LEU A 453 22.93 11.96 -11.38
CA LEU A 453 24.13 11.70 -10.58
C LEU A 453 24.90 10.48 -11.08
N ALA A 454 24.19 9.41 -11.48
CA ALA A 454 24.80 8.20 -12.01
C ALA A 454 25.46 8.40 -13.36
N ASP A 455 24.92 9.27 -14.22
CA ASP A 455 25.53 9.64 -15.51
C ASP A 455 26.85 10.40 -15.31
N HIS A 456 26.92 11.23 -14.25
CA HIS A 456 28.11 12.04 -13.93
C HIS A 456 29.10 11.32 -13.00
N GLY A 457 28.96 10.00 -12.79
CA GLY A 457 29.87 9.23 -11.92
C GLY A 457 29.70 9.48 -10.42
N LEU A 458 28.66 10.22 -10.01
CA LEU A 458 28.35 10.60 -8.63
C LEU A 458 27.26 9.72 -8.01
N PHE A 459 27.12 8.48 -8.47
CA PHE A 459 26.01 7.59 -8.07
C PHE A 459 25.95 7.37 -6.55
N TRP A 460 27.11 7.29 -5.87
CA TRP A 460 27.19 7.13 -4.42
C TRP A 460 26.53 8.28 -3.64
N VAL A 461 26.50 9.50 -4.21
CA VAL A 461 25.89 10.69 -3.58
C VAL A 461 24.40 10.45 -3.36
N ALA A 462 23.71 9.79 -4.30
CA ALA A 462 22.28 9.50 -4.16
C ALA A 462 21.98 8.65 -2.91
N PHE A 463 22.82 7.66 -2.60
CA PHE A 463 22.67 6.80 -1.42
C PHE A 463 22.95 7.56 -0.11
N VAL A 464 24.03 8.35 -0.09
CA VAL A 464 24.40 9.15 1.10
C VAL A 464 23.35 10.21 1.37
N THR A 465 22.91 10.95 0.35
CA THR A 465 21.83 11.93 0.47
C THR A 465 20.54 11.26 0.92
N ALA A 466 20.16 10.11 0.36
CA ALA A 466 18.97 9.37 0.79
C ALA A 466 19.04 8.99 2.27
N GLY A 467 20.15 8.42 2.74
CA GLY A 467 20.30 8.06 4.15
C GLY A 467 20.33 9.28 5.09
N CYS A 468 20.99 10.38 4.70
CA CYS A 468 20.96 11.62 5.48
C CYS A 468 19.55 12.19 5.60
N LEU A 469 18.80 12.28 4.49
CA LEU A 469 17.43 12.78 4.50
C LEU A 469 16.49 11.90 5.33
N LYS A 470 16.64 10.57 5.28
CA LYS A 470 15.86 9.66 6.13
C LYS A 470 16.20 9.82 7.61
N ALA A 471 17.48 9.96 7.95
CA ALA A 471 17.89 10.26 9.32
C ALA A 471 17.32 11.59 9.83
N THR A 472 17.29 12.63 8.98
CA THR A 472 16.65 13.92 9.31
C THR A 472 15.14 13.75 9.54
N TYR A 473 14.46 12.98 8.69
CA TYR A 473 13.06 12.63 8.89
C TYR A 473 12.82 11.92 10.23
N ASP A 474 13.62 10.91 10.55
CA ASP A 474 13.47 10.10 11.77
C ASP A 474 13.65 10.97 13.03
N LEU A 475 14.70 11.80 13.06
CA LEU A 475 14.96 12.72 14.18
C LEU A 475 13.90 13.82 14.28
N GLY A 476 13.42 14.34 13.16
CA GLY A 476 12.36 15.33 13.11
C GLY A 476 11.02 14.80 13.63
N MET A 477 10.64 13.59 13.21
CA MET A 477 9.45 12.89 13.72
C MET A 477 9.54 12.66 15.23
N LEU A 478 10.71 12.25 15.74
CA LEU A 478 10.93 12.10 17.18
C LEU A 478 10.75 13.43 17.91
N ALA A 479 11.41 14.49 17.43
CA ALA A 479 11.39 15.79 18.09
C ALA A 479 9.97 16.39 18.18
N VAL A 480 9.19 16.29 17.09
CA VAL A 480 7.85 16.90 17.00
C VAL A 480 6.79 16.07 17.73
N PHE A 481 6.81 14.75 17.61
CA PHE A 481 5.70 13.91 18.05
C PHE A 481 5.94 13.10 19.33
N GLN A 482 7.17 13.05 19.88
CA GLN A 482 7.44 12.27 21.11
C GLN A 482 6.52 12.58 22.30
N ASN A 483 6.04 13.83 22.41
CA ASN A 483 5.15 14.26 23.49
C ASN A 483 3.66 14.07 23.14
N HIS A 484 3.30 14.01 21.85
CA HIS A 484 1.93 13.78 21.43
C HIS A 484 1.44 12.39 21.83
N GLU A 485 2.28 11.35 21.68
CA GLU A 485 1.90 9.98 22.05
C GLU A 485 1.67 9.83 23.56
N LYS A 486 2.47 10.51 24.40
CA LYS A 486 2.28 10.55 25.85
C LYS A 486 0.94 11.18 26.24
N HIS A 487 0.62 12.33 25.66
CA HIS A 487 -0.63 13.03 25.97
C HIS A 487 -1.88 12.29 25.48
N VAL A 488 -1.80 11.53 24.39
CA VAL A 488 -2.89 10.67 23.92
C VAL A 488 -3.09 9.50 24.88
N ALA A 489 -2.02 8.80 25.28
CA ALA A 489 -2.10 7.71 26.25
C ALA A 489 -2.68 8.17 27.60
N GLU A 490 -2.24 9.33 28.11
CA GLU A 490 -2.77 9.93 29.34
C GLU A 490 -4.26 10.32 29.24
N ARG A 491 -4.75 10.72 28.05
CA ARG A 491 -6.17 11.00 27.82
C ARG A 491 -7.01 9.73 27.79
N GLU A 492 -6.51 8.66 27.16
CA GLU A 492 -7.18 7.37 27.10
C GLU A 492 -7.31 6.75 28.50
N GLU A 493 -6.24 6.76 29.30
CA GLU A 493 -6.26 6.28 30.69
C GLU A 493 -7.29 7.03 31.54
N ARG A 494 -7.31 8.37 31.49
CA ARG A 494 -8.30 9.18 32.23
C ARG A 494 -9.74 8.92 31.78
N SER A 495 -9.97 8.67 30.48
CA SER A 495 -11.30 8.36 29.96
C SER A 495 -11.78 6.96 30.38
N GLY A 496 -10.87 6.00 30.44
CA GLY A 496 -11.14 4.65 30.93
C GLY A 496 -11.44 4.64 32.43
N GLU A 497 -10.68 5.38 33.22
CA GLU A 497 -10.93 5.56 34.66
C GLU A 497 -12.27 6.26 34.93
N ALA A 498 -12.61 7.31 34.16
CA ALA A 498 -13.90 7.98 34.29
C ALA A 498 -15.08 7.07 33.91
N SER A 499 -14.94 6.26 32.85
CA SER A 499 -15.95 5.29 32.46
C SER A 499 -16.11 4.17 33.49
N ALA A 500 -15.01 3.70 34.10
CA ALA A 500 -15.02 2.69 35.15
C ALA A 500 -15.54 3.22 36.49
N ALA A 501 -15.38 4.51 36.77
CA ALA A 501 -15.95 5.17 37.95
C ALA A 501 -17.46 5.49 37.80
N SER A 502 -17.96 5.52 36.56
CA SER A 502 -19.38 5.75 36.24
C SER A 502 -20.22 4.47 36.08
N ALA A 503 -19.58 3.30 36.07
CA ALA A 503 -20.19 1.98 35.96
C ALA A 503 -20.17 1.27 37.32
#